data_AF-A0A962CGK7-F1
#
_entry.id   AF-A0A962CGK7-F1
#
_cell.length_a   1.000
_cell.length_b   1.000
_cell.length_c   1.000
_cell.angle_alpha   90.00
_cell.angle_beta   90.00
_cell.angle_gamma   90.00
#
_symmetry.space_group_name_H-M   'P 1'
#
loop_
_entity.id
_entity.type
_entity.pdbx_description
1 polymer ?
#
loop_
_entity_poly.entity_id
_entity_poly.type
_entity_poly.pdbx_seq_one_letter_code
_entity_poly.pdbx_strand_id
1 'polypeptide(L)'
;ASALAMFNAQFTYTLSAPLLGRNSVDDFLFDTRAGFCEHFSSAFVVLMRAAGIPARVVTGYQGGWWSDVGEYLLVRQSDAHAWSEVWLQGRGWVRVDPTAAVNPLRIESGAAAAAGDRSWYSGSWWLPLRNRLDVINRLWTQSVVQFNALRQKSLLQPVGITSADQRDLLLALAGAFAAILLSASLWVMRSGHSTRFDVLDAAWRRLCRRIAKGGVRIRDNEGPLDFLDRSRAAFADTPERARLEELVNAYVGLRYAVTEPVSAKVQAFARKVREFRAPPKVQ
;
A
#
# COMPACT_ATOMS: atom_id res chain seq x y z
N ALA A 1 -10.32 -26.38 -49.28
CA ALA A 1 -10.38 -27.68 -48.58
C ALA A 1 -9.00 -28.35 -48.52
N SER A 2 -8.32 -28.54 -49.66
CA SER A 2 -7.04 -29.27 -49.73
C SER A 2 -5.91 -28.71 -48.85
N ALA A 3 -5.76 -27.38 -48.76
CA ALA A 3 -4.75 -26.75 -47.91
C ALA A 3 -4.95 -27.05 -46.40
N LEU A 4 -6.21 -27.09 -45.93
CA LEU A 4 -6.51 -27.41 -44.52
C LEU A 4 -6.23 -28.89 -44.21
N ALA A 5 -6.55 -29.78 -45.14
CA ALA A 5 -6.22 -31.20 -45.02
C ALA A 5 -4.70 -31.44 -44.98
N MET A 6 -3.94 -30.69 -45.79
CA MET A 6 -2.48 -30.72 -45.76
C MET A 6 -1.93 -30.30 -44.39
N PHE A 7 -2.42 -29.19 -43.82
CA PHE A 7 -2.00 -28.74 -42.49
C PHE A 7 -2.33 -29.76 -41.40
N ASN A 8 -3.55 -30.31 -41.40
CA ASN A 8 -3.95 -31.34 -40.43
C ASN A 8 -3.05 -32.58 -40.49
N ALA A 9 -2.66 -33.02 -41.68
CA ALA A 9 -1.93 -34.27 -41.85
C ALA A 9 -0.41 -34.17 -41.64
N GLN A 10 0.20 -33.00 -41.91
CA GLN A 10 1.66 -32.90 -42.04
C GLN A 10 2.32 -31.89 -41.09
N PHE A 11 1.55 -31.12 -40.33
CA PHE A 11 2.08 -30.02 -39.53
C PHE A 11 1.80 -30.20 -38.04
N THR A 12 2.67 -29.63 -37.21
CA THR A 12 2.56 -29.69 -35.75
C THR A 12 2.41 -28.30 -35.16
N TYR A 13 1.47 -28.16 -34.21
CA TYR A 13 1.30 -26.93 -33.46
C TYR A 13 2.27 -26.89 -32.28
N THR A 14 3.14 -25.88 -32.21
CA THR A 14 4.07 -25.65 -31.10
C THR A 14 4.32 -24.17 -30.84
N LEU A 15 4.39 -23.80 -29.56
CA LEU A 15 4.80 -22.45 -29.13
C LEU A 15 6.33 -22.28 -29.10
N SER A 16 7.08 -23.36 -29.26
CA SER A 16 8.55 -23.36 -29.35
C SER A 16 8.98 -23.72 -30.77
N ALA A 17 8.50 -22.94 -31.74
CA ALA A 17 8.79 -23.15 -33.16
C ALA A 17 10.26 -22.82 -33.47
N PRO A 18 10.89 -23.52 -34.43
CA PRO A 18 12.22 -23.15 -34.93
C PRO A 18 12.23 -21.72 -35.48
N LEU A 19 13.39 -21.07 -35.42
CA LEU A 19 13.57 -19.76 -36.06
C LEU A 19 13.51 -19.93 -37.58
N LEU A 20 12.72 -19.08 -38.22
CA LEU A 20 12.59 -19.05 -39.67
C LEU A 20 13.50 -17.96 -40.26
N GLY A 21 13.96 -18.20 -41.49
CA GLY A 21 14.82 -17.30 -42.22
C GLY A 21 14.04 -16.23 -42.99
N ARG A 22 14.65 -15.75 -44.07
CA ARG A 22 14.10 -14.70 -44.91
C ARG A 22 12.81 -15.11 -45.62
N ASN A 23 12.71 -16.38 -46.03
CA ASN A 23 11.55 -16.94 -46.74
C ASN A 23 10.68 -17.72 -45.76
N SER A 24 10.25 -17.07 -44.69
CA SER A 24 9.61 -17.73 -43.56
C SER A 24 8.40 -18.61 -43.92
N VAL A 25 7.63 -18.25 -44.95
CA VAL A 25 6.51 -19.08 -45.39
C VAL A 25 6.97 -20.36 -46.07
N ASP A 26 8.04 -20.30 -46.88
CA ASP A 26 8.61 -21.48 -47.54
C ASP A 26 9.27 -22.39 -46.49
N ASP A 27 10.08 -21.81 -45.60
CA ASP A 27 10.74 -22.53 -44.50
C ASP A 27 9.70 -23.22 -43.59
N PHE A 28 8.52 -22.63 -43.40
CA PHE A 28 7.43 -23.25 -42.66
C PHE A 28 6.74 -24.37 -43.46
N LEU A 29 6.39 -24.12 -44.73
CA LEU A 29 5.63 -25.04 -45.56
C LEU A 29 6.42 -26.30 -45.93
N PHE A 30 7.71 -26.15 -46.21
CA PHE A 30 8.50 -27.20 -46.84
C PHE A 30 9.51 -27.83 -45.88
N ASP A 31 10.07 -27.07 -44.94
CA ASP A 31 11.14 -27.55 -44.07
C ASP A 31 10.64 -27.89 -42.66
N THR A 32 10.24 -26.88 -41.88
CA THR A 32 10.02 -27.04 -40.44
C THR A 32 8.68 -27.69 -40.11
N ARG A 33 7.60 -27.33 -40.81
CA ARG A 33 6.22 -27.80 -40.62
C ARG A 33 5.71 -27.76 -39.16
N ALA A 34 6.36 -26.95 -38.33
CA ALA A 34 6.09 -26.83 -36.91
C ALA A 34 6.03 -25.34 -36.55
N GLY A 35 4.88 -24.90 -36.03
CA GLY A 35 4.64 -23.47 -35.83
C GLY A 35 3.46 -23.18 -34.93
N PHE A 36 3.15 -21.89 -34.78
CA PHE A 36 1.98 -21.38 -34.06
C PHE A 36 1.04 -20.59 -34.99
N CYS A 37 -0.04 -20.02 -34.45
CA CYS A 37 -1.15 -19.46 -35.21
C CYS A 37 -0.76 -18.49 -36.35
N GLU A 38 0.25 -17.65 -36.17
CA GLU A 38 0.73 -16.73 -37.21
C GLU A 38 1.37 -17.45 -38.40
N HIS A 39 2.12 -18.54 -38.16
CA HIS A 39 2.74 -19.34 -39.20
C HIS A 39 1.68 -20.00 -40.10
N PHE A 40 0.71 -20.67 -39.46
CA PHE A 40 -0.40 -21.32 -40.14
C PHE A 40 -1.25 -20.32 -40.95
N SER A 41 -1.62 -19.18 -40.35
CA SER A 41 -2.42 -18.17 -41.02
C SER A 41 -1.68 -17.48 -42.16
N SER A 42 -0.40 -17.15 -41.97
CA SER A 42 0.41 -16.53 -43.02
C SER A 42 0.61 -17.47 -44.20
N ALA A 43 0.98 -18.72 -43.94
CA ALA A 43 1.19 -19.72 -44.97
C ALA A 43 -0.11 -20.04 -45.73
N PHE A 44 -1.24 -20.17 -45.03
CA PHE A 44 -2.53 -20.36 -45.68
C PHE A 44 -2.88 -19.19 -46.60
N VAL A 45 -2.71 -17.94 -46.15
CA VAL A 45 -2.98 -16.75 -46.96
C VAL A 45 -2.09 -16.71 -48.20
N VAL A 46 -0.80 -17.06 -48.08
CA VAL A 46 0.10 -17.15 -49.25
C VAL A 46 -0.38 -18.20 -50.24
N LEU A 47 -0.75 -19.40 -49.78
CA LEU A 47 -1.28 -20.46 -50.65
C LEU A 47 -2.57 -20.02 -51.36
N MET A 48 -3.48 -19.35 -50.65
CA MET A 48 -4.73 -18.87 -51.26
C MET A 48 -4.47 -17.78 -52.31
N ARG A 49 -3.58 -16.83 -52.01
CA ARG A 49 -3.20 -15.78 -52.97
C ARG A 49 -2.49 -16.35 -54.20
N ALA A 50 -1.62 -17.35 -54.02
CA ALA A 50 -0.97 -18.06 -55.11
C ALA A 50 -2.00 -18.82 -55.99
N ALA A 51 -3.09 -19.29 -55.40
CA ALA A 51 -4.21 -19.90 -56.10
C ALA A 51 -5.21 -18.88 -56.71
N GLY A 52 -4.91 -17.58 -56.67
CA GLY A 52 -5.76 -16.52 -57.22
C GLY A 52 -6.96 -16.13 -56.34
N ILE A 53 -7.01 -16.59 -55.09
CA ILE A 53 -8.09 -16.27 -54.15
C ILE A 53 -7.66 -15.09 -53.27
N PRO A 54 -8.41 -13.97 -53.25
CA PRO A 54 -8.09 -12.87 -52.35
C PRO A 54 -8.18 -13.33 -50.89
N ALA A 55 -7.10 -13.16 -50.14
CA ALA A 55 -6.99 -13.61 -48.76
C ALA A 55 -6.23 -12.58 -47.90
N ARG A 56 -6.52 -12.55 -46.59
CA ARG A 56 -5.83 -11.70 -45.62
C ARG A 56 -5.68 -12.38 -44.26
N VAL A 57 -4.62 -12.01 -43.53
CA VAL A 57 -4.41 -12.40 -42.13
C VAL A 57 -5.18 -11.42 -41.25
N VAL A 58 -5.80 -11.95 -40.19
CA VAL A 58 -6.43 -11.15 -39.14
C VAL A 58 -5.83 -11.55 -37.81
N THR A 59 -5.44 -10.56 -37.01
CA THR A 59 -4.89 -10.74 -35.66
C THR A 59 -5.86 -10.21 -34.62
N GLY A 60 -5.88 -10.82 -33.44
CA GLY A 60 -6.74 -10.43 -32.34
C GLY A 60 -6.64 -11.42 -31.19
N TYR A 61 -7.77 -11.66 -30.53
CA TYR A 61 -7.89 -12.63 -29.46
C TYR A 61 -8.99 -13.63 -29.79
N GLN A 62 -8.79 -14.90 -29.42
CA GLN A 62 -9.77 -15.97 -29.62
C GLN A 62 -9.97 -16.75 -28.32
N GLY A 63 -11.23 -17.01 -27.98
CA GLY A 63 -11.61 -17.72 -26.76
C GLY A 63 -11.80 -16.76 -25.59
N GLY A 64 -11.04 -16.97 -24.53
CA GLY A 64 -11.24 -16.33 -23.23
C GLY A 64 -11.94 -17.26 -22.25
N TRP A 65 -11.89 -16.91 -20.96
CA TRP A 65 -12.44 -17.71 -19.88
C TRP A 65 -13.61 -16.98 -19.22
N TRP A 66 -14.78 -17.61 -19.18
CA TRP A 66 -15.93 -17.05 -18.48
C TRP A 66 -15.76 -17.18 -16.97
N SER A 67 -15.88 -16.06 -16.25
CA SER A 67 -15.85 -16.03 -14.79
C SER A 67 -17.26 -16.09 -14.24
N ASP A 68 -17.66 -17.22 -13.66
CA ASP A 68 -18.97 -17.34 -13.00
C ASP A 68 -19.11 -16.42 -11.78
N VAL A 69 -18.00 -16.14 -11.08
CA VAL A 69 -17.98 -15.27 -9.90
C VAL A 69 -18.05 -13.79 -10.29
N GLY A 70 -17.43 -13.43 -11.41
CA GLY A 70 -17.34 -12.05 -11.87
C GLY A 70 -18.40 -11.64 -12.89
N GLU A 71 -19.08 -12.62 -13.49
CA GLU A 71 -20.01 -12.48 -14.63
C GLU A 71 -19.39 -11.71 -15.81
N TYR A 72 -18.16 -12.06 -16.19
CA TYR A 72 -17.49 -11.49 -17.36
C TYR A 72 -16.62 -12.52 -18.09
N LEU A 73 -16.35 -12.24 -19.37
CA LEU A 73 -15.38 -12.99 -20.17
C LEU A 73 -13.99 -12.37 -19.99
N LEU A 74 -13.06 -13.15 -19.45
CA LEU A 74 -11.66 -12.77 -19.29
C LEU A 74 -10.85 -13.13 -20.54
N VAL A 75 -10.32 -12.11 -21.22
CA VAL A 75 -9.42 -12.26 -22.37
C VAL A 75 -8.02 -11.81 -21.97
N ARG A 76 -7.03 -12.68 -22.17
CA ARG A 76 -5.63 -12.46 -21.78
C ARG A 76 -4.72 -12.35 -23.00
N GLN A 77 -3.51 -11.84 -22.77
CA GLN A 77 -2.46 -11.86 -23.79
C GLN A 77 -2.10 -13.28 -24.27
N SER A 78 -2.27 -14.29 -23.42
CA SER A 78 -2.12 -15.69 -23.83
C SER A 78 -3.12 -16.11 -24.90
N ASP A 79 -4.27 -15.44 -24.98
CA ASP A 79 -5.36 -15.76 -25.92
C ASP A 79 -5.17 -15.04 -27.27
N ALA A 80 -4.03 -14.38 -27.47
CA ALA A 80 -3.66 -13.78 -28.74
C ALA A 80 -3.67 -14.85 -29.84
N HIS A 81 -4.30 -14.51 -30.95
CA HIS A 81 -4.53 -15.44 -32.05
C HIS A 81 -4.51 -14.75 -33.41
N ALA A 82 -4.14 -15.52 -34.43
CA ALA A 82 -4.17 -15.11 -35.81
C ALA A 82 -4.94 -16.14 -36.64
N TRP A 83 -5.90 -15.67 -37.44
CA TRP A 83 -6.65 -16.48 -38.40
C TRP A 83 -6.58 -15.87 -39.80
N SER A 84 -7.19 -16.55 -40.77
CA SER A 84 -7.25 -16.10 -42.16
C SER A 84 -8.69 -15.76 -42.58
N GLU A 85 -8.83 -14.85 -43.53
CA GLU A 85 -10.09 -14.63 -44.23
C GLU A 85 -9.85 -14.74 -45.73
N VAL A 86 -10.79 -15.39 -46.43
CA VAL A 86 -10.77 -15.53 -47.89
C VAL A 86 -12.02 -14.92 -48.48
N TRP A 87 -11.89 -14.28 -49.64
CA TRP A 87 -13.02 -13.75 -50.39
C TRP A 87 -13.63 -14.83 -51.25
N LEU A 88 -14.91 -15.14 -51.02
CA LEU A 88 -15.69 -16.07 -51.83
C LEU A 88 -16.78 -15.30 -52.57
N GLN A 89 -16.87 -15.49 -53.89
CA GLN A 89 -17.91 -14.86 -54.70
C GLN A 89 -19.31 -15.22 -54.17
N GLY A 90 -20.16 -14.21 -53.98
CA GLY A 90 -21.50 -14.36 -53.44
C GLY A 90 -21.58 -14.53 -51.91
N ARG A 91 -20.46 -14.67 -51.20
CA ARG A 91 -20.42 -14.77 -49.73
C ARG A 91 -19.57 -13.70 -49.04
N GLY A 92 -18.70 -13.02 -49.79
CA GLY A 92 -17.79 -12.02 -49.26
C GLY A 92 -16.63 -12.64 -48.47
N TRP A 93 -16.16 -11.93 -47.45
CA TRP A 93 -15.07 -12.42 -46.58
C TRP A 93 -15.57 -13.53 -45.67
N VAL A 94 -14.94 -14.69 -45.77
CA VAL A 94 -15.24 -15.86 -44.94
C VAL A 94 -14.02 -16.19 -44.10
N ARG A 95 -14.24 -16.31 -42.78
CA ARG A 95 -13.22 -16.72 -41.81
C ARG A 95 -12.83 -18.18 -42.03
N VAL A 96 -11.52 -18.43 -42.06
CA VAL A 96 -10.90 -19.75 -42.09
C VAL A 96 -9.77 -19.75 -41.07
N ASP A 97 -9.79 -20.68 -40.12
CA ASP A 97 -8.73 -20.83 -39.14
C ASP A 97 -7.93 -22.11 -39.44
N PRO A 98 -6.73 -22.00 -40.02
CA PRO A 98 -5.91 -23.17 -40.32
C PRO A 98 -5.33 -23.83 -39.07
N THR A 99 -5.26 -23.09 -37.94
CA THR A 99 -4.84 -23.64 -36.65
C THR A 99 -5.88 -24.61 -36.09
N ALA A 100 -7.17 -24.34 -36.34
CA ALA A 100 -8.28 -25.24 -35.98
C ALA A 100 -8.11 -26.65 -36.54
N ALA A 101 -7.55 -26.73 -37.75
CA ALA A 101 -7.34 -28.00 -38.44
C ALA A 101 -6.22 -28.82 -37.79
N VAL A 102 -5.25 -28.20 -37.10
CA VAL A 102 -4.10 -28.91 -36.52
C VAL A 102 -4.25 -29.14 -35.01
N ASN A 103 -4.87 -28.20 -34.29
CA ASN A 103 -5.08 -28.32 -32.85
C ASN A 103 -6.45 -27.75 -32.43
N PRO A 104 -7.53 -28.55 -32.55
CA PRO A 104 -8.89 -28.11 -32.22
C PRO A 104 -9.06 -27.77 -30.73
N LEU A 105 -8.32 -28.45 -29.84
CA LEU A 105 -8.35 -28.20 -28.38
C LEU A 105 -7.94 -26.78 -28.01
N ARG A 106 -7.10 -26.11 -28.82
CA ARG A 106 -6.74 -24.70 -28.62
C ARG A 106 -7.93 -23.76 -28.80
N ILE A 107 -8.86 -24.09 -29.70
CA ILE A 107 -10.04 -23.26 -29.98
C ILE A 107 -11.11 -23.48 -28.92
N GLU A 108 -11.28 -24.72 -28.46
CA GLU A 108 -12.28 -25.07 -27.46
C GLU A 108 -11.85 -24.69 -26.03
N SER A 109 -10.55 -24.80 -25.72
CA SER A 109 -10.03 -24.69 -24.35
C SER A 109 -9.07 -23.52 -24.12
N GLY A 110 -8.75 -22.75 -25.17
CA GLY A 110 -7.80 -21.62 -25.11
C GLY A 110 -6.33 -22.03 -25.17
N ALA A 111 -5.44 -21.04 -25.37
CA ALA A 111 -4.01 -21.25 -25.62
C ALA A 111 -3.25 -21.96 -24.49
N ALA A 112 -3.70 -21.77 -23.24
CA ALA A 112 -3.09 -22.36 -22.06
C ALA A 112 -3.33 -23.88 -21.95
N ALA A 113 -4.47 -24.37 -22.45
CA ALA A 113 -4.79 -25.79 -22.46
C ALA A 113 -4.06 -26.56 -23.58
N ALA A 114 -3.67 -25.87 -24.65
CA ALA A 114 -2.96 -26.44 -25.80
C ALA A 114 -1.43 -26.49 -25.64
N ALA A 115 -0.87 -25.81 -24.63
CA ALA A 115 0.56 -25.85 -24.32
C ALA A 115 0.87 -27.10 -23.48
N GLY A 116 1.10 -28.22 -24.16
CA GLY A 116 1.42 -29.51 -23.54
C GLY A 116 2.49 -29.43 -22.44
N ASP A 117 2.19 -30.15 -21.36
CA ASP A 117 3.03 -30.61 -20.25
C ASP A 117 4.26 -29.74 -19.85
N ARG A 118 3.98 -28.60 -19.19
CA ARG A 118 4.94 -27.95 -18.27
C ARG A 118 4.50 -28.20 -16.82
N SER A 119 4.66 -29.46 -16.43
CA SER A 119 4.28 -30.16 -15.19
C SER A 119 4.35 -29.39 -13.85
N TRP A 120 5.16 -28.34 -13.70
CA TRP A 120 5.28 -27.61 -12.43
C TRP A 120 4.40 -26.35 -12.29
N TYR A 121 3.87 -25.80 -13.39
CA TYR A 121 2.94 -24.64 -13.39
C TYR A 121 1.53 -24.95 -13.89
N SER A 122 1.30 -26.13 -14.49
CA SER A 122 0.02 -26.52 -15.10
C SER A 122 -0.89 -27.34 -14.17
N GLY A 123 -0.65 -27.34 -12.86
CA GLY A 123 -1.50 -28.03 -11.89
C GLY A 123 -2.94 -27.48 -11.92
N SER A 124 -3.91 -28.38 -12.09
CA SER A 124 -5.35 -28.10 -12.22
C SER A 124 -5.95 -27.21 -11.12
N TRP A 125 -5.28 -27.08 -9.98
CA TRP A 125 -5.69 -26.27 -8.83
C TRP A 125 -5.20 -24.80 -8.89
N TRP A 126 -4.13 -24.50 -9.64
CA TRP A 126 -3.58 -23.15 -9.76
C TRP A 126 -4.34 -22.27 -10.75
N LEU A 127 -4.86 -22.83 -11.84
CA LEU A 127 -5.66 -22.09 -12.83
C LEU A 127 -6.91 -21.46 -12.20
N PRO A 128 -7.74 -22.18 -11.43
CA PRO A 128 -8.89 -21.60 -10.73
C PRO A 128 -8.49 -20.55 -9.69
N LEU A 129 -7.39 -20.76 -8.96
CA LEU A 129 -6.90 -19.79 -7.97
C LEU A 129 -6.44 -18.49 -8.63
N ARG A 130 -5.64 -18.59 -9.69
CA ARG A 130 -5.21 -17.42 -10.48
C ARG A 130 -6.40 -16.67 -11.06
N ASN A 131 -7.42 -17.37 -11.54
CA ASN A 131 -8.64 -16.76 -12.05
C ASN A 131 -9.46 -16.07 -10.94
N ARG A 132 -9.47 -16.61 -9.71
CA ARG A 132 -10.08 -15.94 -8.54
C ARG A 132 -9.32 -14.71 -8.09
N LEU A 133 -7.98 -14.73 -8.15
CA LEU A 133 -7.16 -13.55 -7.87
C LEU A 133 -7.35 -12.44 -8.91
N ASP A 134 -7.76 -12.77 -10.13
CA ASP A 134 -8.11 -11.77 -11.15
C ASP A 134 -9.32 -10.92 -10.74
N VAL A 135 -10.30 -11.51 -10.04
CA VAL A 135 -11.43 -10.76 -9.46
C VAL A 135 -10.92 -9.75 -8.43
N ILE A 136 -9.91 -10.08 -7.63
CA ILE A 136 -9.28 -9.15 -6.69
C ILE A 136 -8.57 -8.03 -7.45
N ASN A 137 -7.81 -8.37 -8.49
CA ASN A 137 -7.14 -7.38 -9.34
C ASN A 137 -8.15 -6.45 -10.03
N ARG A 138 -9.30 -6.96 -10.48
CA ARG A 138 -10.40 -6.16 -11.01
C ARG A 138 -11.01 -5.27 -9.94
N LEU A 139 -11.30 -5.79 -8.75
CA LEU A 139 -11.83 -5.01 -7.64
C LEU A 139 -10.87 -3.89 -7.26
N TRP A 140 -9.57 -4.16 -7.19
CA TRP A 140 -8.54 -3.15 -6.98
C TRP A 140 -8.50 -2.12 -8.11
N THR A 141 -8.46 -2.57 -9.37
CA THR A 141 -8.43 -1.68 -10.54
C THR A 141 -9.66 -0.78 -10.58
N GLN A 142 -10.85 -1.32 -10.32
CA GLN A 142 -12.09 -0.54 -10.27
C GLN A 142 -12.20 0.35 -9.02
N SER A 143 -11.57 -0.02 -7.91
CA SER A 143 -11.68 0.72 -6.64
C SER A 143 -10.54 1.70 -6.39
N VAL A 144 -9.40 1.54 -7.05
CA VAL A 144 -8.21 2.38 -6.83
C VAL A 144 -7.79 3.08 -8.12
N VAL A 145 -7.71 2.35 -9.24
CA VAL A 145 -7.21 2.90 -10.52
C VAL A 145 -8.31 3.64 -11.29
N GLN A 146 -9.53 3.11 -11.30
CA GLN A 146 -10.72 3.70 -11.93
C GLN A 146 -11.71 4.24 -10.89
N PHE A 147 -11.22 4.82 -9.80
CA PHE A 147 -12.09 5.39 -8.77
C PHE A 147 -12.94 6.53 -9.39
N ASN A 148 -14.20 6.22 -9.69
CA ASN A 148 -15.06 7.07 -10.51
C ASN A 148 -16.10 7.79 -9.64
N ALA A 149 -16.48 9.02 -10.00
CA ALA A 149 -17.36 9.90 -9.21
C ALA A 149 -18.75 9.29 -8.89
N LEU A 150 -19.20 8.31 -9.69
CA LEU A 150 -20.45 7.56 -9.46
C LEU A 150 -20.42 6.69 -8.18
N ARG A 151 -19.26 6.14 -7.77
CA ARG A 151 -19.13 5.38 -6.51
C ARG A 151 -19.01 6.27 -5.28
N GLN A 152 -18.52 7.49 -5.45
CA GLN A 152 -18.46 8.49 -4.39
C GLN A 152 -19.87 8.81 -3.87
N LYS A 153 -20.88 8.83 -4.75
CA LYS A 153 -22.29 9.01 -4.37
C LYS A 153 -22.89 7.80 -3.65
N SER A 154 -22.54 6.56 -4.03
CA SER A 154 -23.10 5.36 -3.39
C SER A 154 -22.56 5.09 -1.98
N LEU A 155 -21.35 5.56 -1.67
CA LEU A 155 -20.78 5.44 -0.31
C LEU A 155 -21.43 6.38 0.70
N LEU A 156 -22.06 7.46 0.24
CA LEU A 156 -22.71 8.46 1.10
C LEU A 156 -24.22 8.23 1.24
N GLN A 157 -24.81 7.40 0.38
CA GLN A 157 -26.21 6.98 0.48
C GLN A 157 -26.60 6.35 1.83
N PRO A 158 -25.76 5.51 2.49
CA PRO A 158 -26.07 4.98 3.82
C PRO A 158 -26.26 6.05 4.90
N VAL A 159 -25.69 7.26 4.69
CA VAL A 159 -25.77 8.41 5.61
C VAL A 159 -26.85 9.40 5.16
N GLY A 160 -27.64 9.07 4.13
CA GLY A 160 -28.78 9.87 3.66
C GLY A 160 -28.44 10.97 2.64
N ILE A 161 -27.19 11.03 2.14
CA ILE A 161 -26.77 12.04 1.17
C ILE A 161 -26.97 11.47 -0.25
N THR A 162 -28.09 11.81 -0.86
CA THR A 162 -28.53 11.27 -2.16
C THR A 162 -27.97 12.03 -3.37
N SER A 163 -27.49 13.26 -3.17
CA SER A 163 -26.80 14.04 -4.19
C SER A 163 -25.74 14.95 -3.55
N ALA A 164 -24.52 14.44 -3.43
CA ALA A 164 -23.35 15.29 -3.15
C ALA A 164 -22.71 15.68 -4.48
N ASP A 165 -22.58 16.98 -4.73
CA ASP A 165 -21.72 17.49 -5.79
C ASP A 165 -20.25 17.47 -5.32
N GLN A 166 -19.29 17.64 -6.25
CA GLN A 166 -17.86 17.65 -5.92
C GLN A 166 -17.50 18.71 -4.87
N ARG A 167 -18.21 19.85 -4.89
CA ARG A 167 -18.04 20.94 -3.92
C ARG A 167 -18.50 20.54 -2.52
N ASP A 168 -19.66 19.90 -2.42
CA ASP A 168 -20.23 19.47 -1.12
C ASP A 168 -19.32 18.47 -0.43
N LEU A 169 -18.71 17.58 -1.21
CA LEU A 169 -17.79 16.60 -0.67
C LEU A 169 -16.45 17.21 -0.23
N LEU A 170 -15.92 18.18 -0.99
CA LEU A 170 -14.70 18.90 -0.60
C LEU A 170 -14.94 19.68 0.70
N LEU A 171 -16.11 20.30 0.85
CA LEU A 171 -16.50 20.98 2.09
C LEU A 171 -16.66 19.99 3.25
N ALA A 172 -17.25 18.82 3.03
CA ALA A 172 -17.39 17.78 4.04
C ALA A 172 -16.03 17.24 4.52
N LEU A 173 -15.10 16.99 3.59
CA LEU A 173 -13.73 16.56 3.89
C LEU A 173 -12.95 17.64 4.64
N ALA A 174 -13.04 18.89 4.20
CA ALA A 174 -12.41 20.02 4.90
C ALA A 174 -12.98 20.18 6.32
N GLY A 175 -14.30 20.05 6.48
CA GLY A 175 -14.96 20.08 7.79
C GLY A 175 -14.52 18.93 8.70
N ALA A 176 -14.45 17.70 8.18
CA ALA A 176 -13.98 16.54 8.94
C ALA A 176 -12.51 16.69 9.35
N PHE A 177 -11.66 17.17 8.45
CA PHE A 177 -10.26 17.41 8.75
C PHE A 177 -10.07 18.52 9.79
N ALA A 178 -10.82 19.62 9.66
CA ALA A 178 -10.84 20.70 10.66
C ALA A 178 -11.32 20.18 12.02
N ALA A 179 -12.35 19.33 12.06
CA ALA A 179 -12.84 18.73 13.29
C ALA A 179 -11.80 17.82 13.94
N ILE A 180 -11.10 17.00 13.16
CA ILE A 180 -9.99 16.15 13.66
C ILE A 180 -8.87 17.01 14.22
N LEU A 181 -8.44 18.05 13.52
CA LEU A 181 -7.41 18.97 13.99
C LEU A 181 -7.85 19.68 15.27
N LEU A 182 -9.09 20.17 15.34
CA LEU A 182 -9.63 20.82 16.53
C LEU A 182 -9.68 19.84 17.71
N SER A 183 -10.11 18.60 17.46
CA SER A 183 -10.16 17.53 18.45
C SER A 183 -8.76 17.17 18.95
N ALA A 184 -7.79 17.06 18.05
CA ALA A 184 -6.40 16.80 18.38
C ALA A 184 -5.78 17.96 19.15
N SER A 185 -6.02 19.21 18.75
CA SER A 185 -5.60 20.40 19.49
C SER A 185 -6.21 20.46 20.88
N LEU A 186 -7.51 20.22 21.02
CA LEU A 186 -8.18 20.14 22.32
C LEU A 186 -7.65 18.99 23.16
N TRP A 187 -7.36 17.85 22.54
CA TRP A 187 -6.76 16.71 23.21
C TRP A 187 -5.34 17.04 23.68
N VAL A 188 -4.49 17.68 22.88
CA VAL A 188 -3.15 18.14 23.28
C VAL A 188 -3.23 19.20 24.38
N MET A 189 -4.17 20.14 24.29
CA MET A 189 -4.39 21.17 25.31
C MET A 189 -4.89 20.58 26.64
N ARG A 190 -5.74 19.54 26.59
CA ARG A 190 -6.23 18.84 27.80
C ARG A 190 -5.27 17.79 28.32
N SER A 191 -4.50 17.15 27.44
CA SER A 191 -3.42 16.24 27.79
C SER A 191 -2.19 17.05 28.17
N GLY A 192 -2.36 17.85 29.23
CA GLY A 192 -1.28 18.55 29.90
C GLY A 192 -0.10 17.59 30.04
N HIS A 193 0.98 17.90 29.34
CA HIS A 193 2.18 17.07 29.30
C HIS A 193 2.61 16.71 30.73
N SER A 194 2.52 15.42 31.03
CA SER A 194 3.22 14.67 32.06
C SER A 194 3.34 15.33 33.45
N THR A 195 2.48 14.89 34.35
CA THR A 195 2.52 15.09 35.81
C THR A 195 3.83 14.66 36.48
N ARG A 196 4.79 14.06 35.77
CA ARG A 196 6.08 13.59 36.32
C ARG A 196 7.04 14.74 36.63
N PHE A 197 7.08 15.78 35.79
CA PHE A 197 7.93 16.96 36.01
C PHE A 197 7.31 17.94 37.02
N ASP A 198 5.98 17.95 37.12
CA ASP A 198 5.25 18.81 38.06
C ASP A 198 5.52 18.44 39.53
N VAL A 199 5.71 17.16 39.88
CA VAL A 199 6.00 16.75 41.27
C VAL A 199 7.32 17.33 41.79
N LEU A 200 8.36 17.34 40.95
CA LEU A 200 9.68 17.88 41.31
C LEU A 200 9.62 19.41 41.47
N ASP A 201 8.95 20.10 40.56
CA ASP A 201 8.79 21.56 40.60
C ASP A 201 7.85 22.00 41.73
N ALA A 202 6.79 21.24 42.03
CA ALA A 202 5.93 21.46 43.18
C ALA A 202 6.68 21.24 44.51
N ALA A 203 7.57 20.25 44.58
CA ALA A 203 8.45 20.04 45.73
C ALA A 203 9.44 21.21 45.88
N TRP A 204 10.06 21.67 44.79
CA TRP A 204 10.94 22.85 44.81
C TRP A 204 10.21 24.11 45.30
N ARG A 205 9.05 24.44 44.73
CA ARG A 205 8.21 25.58 45.19
C ARG A 205 7.82 25.46 46.66
N ARG A 206 7.62 24.24 47.17
CA ARG A 206 7.34 24.00 48.60
C ARG A 206 8.57 24.28 49.45
N LEU A 207 9.76 23.87 49.02
CA LEU A 207 11.02 24.18 49.70
C LEU A 207 11.25 25.69 49.77
N CYS A 208 11.14 26.41 48.64
CA CYS A 208 11.26 27.87 48.59
C CYS A 208 10.27 28.57 49.53
N ARG A 209 9.01 28.12 49.57
CA ARG A 209 7.99 28.67 50.49
C ARG A 209 8.33 28.44 51.97
N ARG A 210 9.01 27.35 52.31
CA ARG A 210 9.45 27.09 53.70
C ARG A 210 10.65 27.94 54.07
N ILE A 211 11.63 28.05 53.19
CA ILE A 211 12.80 28.92 53.38
C ILE A 211 12.36 30.39 53.49
N ALA A 212 11.34 30.80 52.75
CA ALA A 212 10.72 32.13 52.88
C ALA A 212 10.18 32.42 54.29
N LYS A 213 9.78 31.40 55.06
CA LYS A 213 9.37 31.58 56.47
C LYS A 213 10.57 31.88 57.38
N GLY A 214 11.76 31.40 57.03
CA GLY A 214 13.04 31.74 57.67
C GLY A 214 13.62 33.08 57.21
N GLY A 215 12.89 33.86 56.41
CA GLY A 215 13.27 35.23 56.03
C GLY A 215 13.90 35.37 54.64
N VAL A 216 14.18 34.27 53.92
CA VAL A 216 14.84 34.32 52.59
C VAL A 216 13.87 33.90 51.49
N ARG A 217 13.44 34.85 50.66
CA ARG A 217 12.60 34.57 49.46
C ARG A 217 13.48 34.47 48.22
N ILE A 218 13.23 33.49 47.36
CA ILE A 218 13.86 33.38 46.03
C ILE A 218 13.46 34.58 45.16
N ARG A 219 14.41 35.10 44.36
CA ARG A 219 14.15 36.17 43.39
C ARG A 219 13.84 35.59 42.02
N ASP A 220 13.13 36.34 41.18
CA ASP A 220 12.70 35.87 39.85
C ASP A 220 13.87 35.64 38.88
N ASN A 221 15.03 36.25 39.14
CA ASN A 221 16.24 36.18 38.33
C ASN A 221 17.37 35.36 38.96
N GLU A 222 17.07 34.51 39.93
CA GLU A 222 18.07 33.79 40.73
C GLU A 222 17.91 32.27 40.56
N GLY A 223 19.02 31.59 40.26
CA GLY A 223 19.05 30.14 40.14
C GLY A 223 19.01 29.41 41.49
N PRO A 224 18.77 28.08 41.51
CA PRO A 224 18.76 27.30 42.74
C PRO A 224 20.07 27.39 43.54
N LEU A 225 21.23 27.43 42.87
CA LEU A 225 22.54 27.51 43.51
C LEU A 225 22.81 28.92 44.06
N ASP A 226 22.50 29.96 43.31
CA ASP A 226 22.61 31.36 43.79
C ASP A 226 21.72 31.60 45.01
N PHE A 227 20.49 31.04 44.97
CA PHE A 227 19.55 31.08 46.09
C PHE A 227 20.10 30.35 47.33
N LEU A 228 20.82 29.23 47.14
CA LEU A 228 21.49 28.52 48.23
C LEU A 228 22.61 29.37 48.85
N ASP A 229 23.47 29.96 48.02
CA ASP A 229 24.59 30.78 48.49
C ASP A 229 24.11 31.95 49.34
N ARG A 230 23.03 32.62 48.91
CA ARG A 230 22.40 33.69 49.71
C ARG A 230 21.72 33.16 50.96
N SER A 231 21.10 32.00 50.89
CA SER A 231 20.42 31.38 52.04
C SER A 231 21.42 30.93 53.12
N ARG A 232 22.65 30.53 52.76
CA ARG A 232 23.68 30.09 53.72
C ARG A 232 23.94 31.09 54.83
N ALA A 233 23.98 32.38 54.51
CA ALA A 233 24.18 33.45 55.50
C ALA A 233 23.03 33.52 56.52
N ALA A 234 21.79 33.27 56.08
CA ALA A 234 20.61 33.29 56.95
C ALA A 234 20.46 32.04 57.84
N PHE A 235 21.16 30.96 57.51
CA PHE A 235 21.13 29.68 58.24
C PHE A 235 22.47 29.34 58.90
N ALA A 236 23.41 30.28 58.98
CA ALA A 236 24.83 30.04 59.31
C ALA A 236 25.05 29.23 60.61
N ASP A 237 24.22 29.46 61.63
CA ASP A 237 24.34 28.86 62.97
C ASP A 237 23.29 27.76 63.25
N THR A 238 22.63 27.25 62.20
CA THR A 238 21.53 26.29 62.34
C THR A 238 21.89 24.92 61.74
N PRO A 239 21.59 23.80 62.41
CA PRO A 239 21.81 22.45 61.87
C PRO A 239 21.02 22.19 60.57
N GLU A 240 20.02 23.02 60.28
CA GLU A 240 19.23 23.02 59.06
C GLU A 240 20.02 23.46 57.82
N ARG A 241 21.15 24.16 57.97
CA ARG A 241 21.99 24.58 56.84
C ARG A 241 22.48 23.41 55.99
N ALA A 242 23.03 22.37 56.61
CA ALA A 242 23.52 21.19 55.90
C ALA A 242 22.39 20.46 55.14
N ARG A 243 21.19 20.41 55.74
CA ARG A 243 20.00 19.82 55.11
C ARG A 243 19.50 20.65 53.93
N LEU A 244 19.58 21.98 54.01
CA LEU A 244 19.25 22.87 52.91
C LEU A 244 20.20 22.66 51.73
N GLU A 245 21.51 22.61 51.98
CA GLU A 245 22.53 22.34 50.97
C GLU A 245 22.31 20.98 50.29
N GLU A 246 22.02 19.92 51.06
CA GLU A 246 21.68 18.61 50.52
C GLU A 246 20.45 18.65 49.59
N LEU A 247 19.38 19.33 50.02
CA LEU A 247 18.13 19.41 49.26
C LEU A 247 18.27 20.20 47.96
N VAL A 248 18.95 21.34 47.98
CA VAL A 248 19.16 22.14 46.78
C VAL A 248 20.03 21.38 45.77
N ASN A 249 21.12 20.76 46.23
CA ASN A 249 21.99 19.96 45.37
C ASN A 249 21.25 18.73 44.79
N ALA A 250 20.38 18.09 45.58
CA ALA A 250 19.53 17.01 45.10
C ALA A 250 18.53 17.48 44.02
N TYR A 251 17.93 18.67 44.18
CA TYR A 251 17.07 19.26 43.15
C TYR A 251 17.86 19.54 41.85
N VAL A 252 19.03 20.16 41.96
CA VAL A 252 19.88 20.47 40.80
C VAL A 252 20.31 19.18 40.09
N GLY A 253 20.71 18.15 40.82
CA GLY A 253 21.05 16.85 40.25
C GLY A 253 19.87 16.16 39.56
N LEU A 254 18.68 16.21 40.14
CA LEU A 254 17.47 15.62 39.54
C LEU A 254 16.94 16.43 38.35
N ARG A 255 17.20 17.74 38.29
CA ARG A 255 16.68 18.64 37.26
C ARG A 255 17.62 18.86 36.09
N TYR A 256 18.92 18.92 36.33
CA TYR A 256 19.92 19.37 35.35
C TYR A 256 21.02 18.34 35.05
N ALA A 257 21.23 17.33 35.90
CA ALA A 257 22.30 16.36 35.69
C ALA A 257 21.86 15.07 34.97
N VAL A 258 20.56 14.88 34.72
CA VAL A 258 20.01 13.68 34.08
C VAL A 258 18.95 14.03 33.05
N THR A 259 18.90 13.30 31.93
CA THR A 259 17.88 13.47 30.89
C THR A 259 16.49 13.08 31.39
N GLU A 260 16.40 12.03 32.21
CA GLU A 260 15.15 11.62 32.88
C GLU A 260 15.43 11.15 34.34
N PRO A 261 14.90 11.83 35.36
CA PRO A 261 15.07 11.42 36.75
C PRO A 261 14.19 10.22 37.12
N VAL A 262 14.77 9.24 37.79
CA VAL A 262 14.04 8.06 38.30
C VAL A 262 12.93 8.49 39.28
N SER A 263 11.68 8.09 39.03
CA SER A 263 10.49 8.49 39.80
C SER A 263 10.64 8.28 41.32
N ALA A 264 11.26 7.17 41.74
CA ALA A 264 11.52 6.89 43.16
C ALA A 264 12.41 7.96 43.83
N LYS A 265 13.42 8.49 43.11
CA LYS A 265 14.30 9.56 43.61
C LYS A 265 13.57 10.90 43.72
N VAL A 266 12.67 11.21 42.77
CA VAL A 266 11.82 12.42 42.81
C VAL A 266 10.85 12.36 44.00
N GLN A 267 10.23 11.21 44.26
CA GLN A 267 9.35 11.03 45.42
C GLN A 267 10.11 11.08 46.75
N ALA A 268 11.32 10.51 46.81
CA ALA A 268 12.20 10.60 47.97
C ALA A 268 12.59 12.07 48.27
N PHE A 269 12.94 12.85 47.24
CA PHE A 269 13.18 14.28 47.36
C PHE A 269 11.94 15.03 47.89
N ALA A 270 10.76 14.79 47.30
CA ALA A 270 9.51 15.40 47.75
C ALA A 270 9.12 15.02 49.20
N ARG A 271 9.60 13.88 49.71
CA ARG A 271 9.45 13.47 51.12
C ARG A 271 10.42 14.24 52.02
N LYS A 272 11.71 14.28 51.68
CA LYS A 272 12.72 15.06 52.43
C LYS A 272 12.35 16.55 52.52
N VAL A 273 11.82 17.15 51.45
CA VAL A 273 11.31 18.54 51.47
C VAL A 273 10.11 18.71 52.42
N ARG A 274 9.25 17.70 52.57
CA ARG A 274 8.12 17.74 53.51
C ARG A 274 8.56 17.66 54.97
N GLU A 275 9.74 17.12 55.24
CA GLU A 275 10.33 17.02 56.58
C GLU A 275 11.16 18.25 56.96
N PHE A 276 11.69 18.98 55.98
CA PHE A 276 12.49 20.20 56.21
C PHE A 276 11.69 21.32 56.90
N ARG A 277 12.07 21.71 58.11
CA ARG A 277 11.48 22.85 58.82
C ARG A 277 12.49 24.00 58.81
N ALA A 278 12.07 25.17 58.36
CA ALA A 278 12.91 26.35 58.47
C ALA A 278 12.94 26.81 59.93
N PRO A 279 14.11 27.18 60.48
CA PRO A 279 14.20 27.79 61.81
C PRO A 279 13.34 29.07 61.87
N PRO A 280 12.76 29.38 63.04
CA PRO A 280 12.01 30.61 63.24
C PRO A 280 12.92 31.82 63.01
N LYS A 281 12.35 32.90 62.46
CA LYS A 281 13.05 34.15 62.17
C LYS A 281 13.70 34.66 63.47
N VAL A 282 15.03 34.61 63.54
CA VAL A 282 15.78 35.33 64.58
C VAL A 282 15.55 36.82 64.30
N GLN A 283 14.99 37.54 65.27
CA GLN A 283 14.75 38.98 65.17
C GLN A 283 16.08 39.73 65.11
#